data_AF-A0A939K149-F1
#
_entry.id   AF-A0A939K149-F1
#
_cell.length_a   1.000
_cell.length_b   1.000
_cell.length_c   1.000
_cell.angle_alpha   90.00
_cell.angle_beta   90.00
_cell.angle_gamma   90.00
#
_symmetry.space_group_name_H-M   'P 1'
#
loop_
_entity.id
_entity.type
_entity.pdbx_description
1 polymer ?
#
loop_
_entity_poly.entity_id
_entity_poly.type
_entity_poly.pdbx_seq_one_letter_code
_entity_poly.pdbx_strand_id
1 'polypeptide(L)'
;MNPPFELLWSDEARLTFNRLPIDVQAAFLKQLPQLITKYAQLYKDRTDPEQVVGTVSHMQVPDWGMWLRMGTDYNEYDDEPVLLIYELEELTSQEFEQSVREAQIMPGRINPKRQ
;
A
#
# COMPACT_ATOMS: atom_id res chain seq x y z
N MET A 1 14.43 8.49 13.24
CA MET A 1 15.19 8.04 12.05
C MET A 1 14.24 8.15 10.88
N ASN A 2 14.65 8.83 9.81
CA ASN A 2 13.87 8.77 8.57
C ASN A 2 13.91 7.32 8.06
N PRO A 3 12.81 6.78 7.53
CA PRO A 3 12.85 5.51 6.83
C PRO A 3 13.85 5.58 5.68
N PRO A 4 14.51 4.47 5.29
CA PRO A 4 15.46 4.42 4.17
C PRO A 4 14.74 4.50 2.80
N PHE A 5 13.58 5.13 2.75
CA PHE A 5 12.68 5.23 1.61
C PHE A 5 11.83 6.50 1.75
N GLU A 6 11.39 7.04 0.63
CA GLU A 6 10.41 8.12 0.59
C GLU A 6 8.99 7.53 0.62
N LEU A 7 8.11 8.18 1.39
CA LEU A 7 6.71 7.80 1.50
C LEU A 7 5.83 8.92 0.97
N LEU A 8 5.21 8.68 -0.18
CA LEU A 8 4.24 9.58 -0.80
C LEU A 8 2.82 9.11 -0.48
N TRP A 9 1.89 10.06 -0.42
CA TRP A 9 0.49 9.82 -0.14
C TRP A 9 -0.38 10.53 -1.17
N SER A 10 -1.47 9.92 -1.59
CA SER A 10 -2.60 10.70 -2.10
C SER A 10 -3.22 11.52 -0.96
N ASP A 11 -3.88 12.62 -1.32
CA ASP A 11 -4.52 13.49 -0.34
C ASP A 11 -5.60 12.74 0.44
N GLU A 12 -6.42 11.93 -0.24
CA GLU A 12 -7.46 11.11 0.37
C GLU A 12 -6.89 10.08 1.34
N ALA A 13 -5.85 9.34 0.92
CA ALA A 13 -5.22 8.34 1.79
C ALA A 13 -4.59 9.00 3.03
N ARG A 14 -3.97 10.16 2.85
CA ARG A 14 -3.38 10.93 3.95
C ARG A 14 -4.46 11.41 4.93
N LEU A 15 -5.60 11.87 4.43
CA LEU A 15 -6.73 12.30 5.24
C LEU A 15 -7.32 11.14 6.06
N THR A 16 -7.53 9.97 5.45
CA THR A 16 -7.97 8.77 6.18
C THR A 16 -6.96 8.40 7.24
N PHE A 17 -5.68 8.31 6.89
CA PHE A 17 -4.61 7.95 7.83
C PHE A 17 -4.60 8.85 9.08
N ASN A 18 -4.74 10.17 8.89
CA ASN A 18 -4.70 11.13 9.99
C ASN A 18 -5.92 11.04 10.94
N ARG A 19 -7.03 10.44 10.49
CA ARG A 19 -8.23 10.20 11.32
C ARG A 19 -8.16 8.91 12.11
N LEU A 20 -7.28 7.99 11.71
CA LEU A 20 -7.11 6.71 12.40
C LEU A 20 -6.55 6.91 13.82
N PRO A 21 -6.84 5.97 14.72
CA PRO A 21 -6.22 5.94 16.05
C PRO A 21 -4.68 5.87 15.97
N ILE A 22 -3.99 6.42 16.96
CA ILE A 22 -2.52 6.51 16.97
C ILE A 22 -1.87 5.12 16.93
N ASP A 23 -2.44 4.15 17.63
CA ASP A 23 -2.00 2.76 17.64
C ASP A 23 -2.16 2.08 16.27
N VAL A 24 -3.26 2.36 15.57
CA VAL A 24 -3.51 1.87 14.20
C VAL A 24 -2.55 2.52 13.22
N GLN A 25 -2.34 3.84 13.31
CA GLN A 25 -1.33 4.56 12.53
C GLN A 25 0.07 3.96 12.74
N ALA A 26 0.44 3.69 14.00
CA ALA A 26 1.73 3.09 14.34
C ALA A 26 1.85 1.65 13.81
N ALA A 27 0.80 0.84 13.91
CA ALA A 27 0.79 -0.52 13.37
C ALA A 27 0.93 -0.52 11.85
N PHE A 28 0.22 0.38 11.16
CA PHE A 28 0.31 0.59 9.72
C PHE A 28 1.74 0.94 9.28
N LEU A 29 2.32 1.98 9.88
CA LEU A 29 3.68 2.44 9.52
C LEU A 29 4.75 1.38 9.78
N LYS A 30 4.57 0.52 10.79
CA LYS A 30 5.50 -0.58 11.10
C LYS A 30 5.56 -1.65 10.01
N GLN A 31 4.54 -1.78 9.17
CA GLN A 31 4.50 -2.79 8.11
C GLN A 31 5.21 -2.34 6.82
N LEU A 32 5.29 -1.03 6.58
CA LEU A 32 5.82 -0.47 5.33
C LEU A 32 7.26 -0.90 5.00
N PRO A 33 8.22 -0.97 5.95
CA PRO A 33 9.59 -1.38 5.62
C PRO A 33 9.69 -2.80 5.05
N GLN A 34 8.88 -3.74 5.56
CA GLN A 34 8.85 -5.11 5.05
C GLN A 34 8.22 -5.17 3.66
N LEU A 35 7.17 -4.36 3.43
CA LEU A 35 6.52 -4.24 2.13
C LEU A 35 7.51 -3.75 1.07
N ILE A 36 8.29 -2.70 1.39
CA ILE A 36 9.30 -2.14 0.49
C ILE A 36 10.39 -3.14 0.18
N THR A 37 10.89 -3.88 1.18
CA THR A 37 11.91 -4.92 0.95
C THR A 37 11.40 -5.96 -0.06
N LYS A 38 10.14 -6.35 0.05
CA LYS A 38 9.50 -7.30 -0.87
C LYS A 38 9.27 -6.69 -2.26
N TYR A 39 8.86 -5.44 -2.33
CA TYR A 39 8.63 -4.75 -3.60
C TYR A 39 9.93 -4.47 -4.34
N ALA A 40 11.01 -4.08 -3.67
CA ALA A 40 12.32 -3.88 -4.28
C ALA A 40 12.85 -5.15 -4.95
N GLN A 41 12.56 -6.34 -4.40
CA GLN A 41 12.90 -7.61 -5.06
C GLN A 41 12.12 -7.80 -6.35
N LEU A 42 10.79 -7.64 -6.30
CA LEU A 42 9.92 -7.80 -7.47
C LEU A 42 10.15 -6.72 -8.54
N TYR A 43 10.54 -5.52 -8.11
CA TYR A 43 10.78 -4.39 -9.00
C TYR A 43 11.96 -4.68 -9.93
N LYS A 44 12.96 -5.44 -9.46
CA LYS A 44 14.09 -5.89 -10.29
C LYS A 44 13.69 -6.92 -11.34
N ASP A 45 12.58 -7.63 -11.12
CA ASP A 45 12.05 -8.64 -12.04
C ASP A 45 11.12 -8.03 -13.11
N ARG A 46 10.90 -6.70 -13.09
CA ARG A 46 10.05 -6.03 -14.08
C ARG A 46 10.68 -6.11 -15.48
N THR A 47 9.85 -6.39 -16.48
CA THR A 47 10.28 -6.46 -17.87
C THR A 47 10.21 -5.10 -18.57
N ASP A 48 9.43 -4.17 -18.01
CA ASP A 48 9.21 -2.84 -18.55
C ASP A 48 9.57 -1.78 -17.48
N PRO A 49 10.47 -0.83 -17.79
CA PRO A 49 10.80 0.29 -16.90
C PRO A 49 9.60 1.17 -16.50
N GLU A 50 8.53 1.20 -17.30
CA GLU A 50 7.31 1.96 -16.99
C GLU A 50 6.35 1.20 -16.06
N GLN A 51 6.67 -0.03 -15.66
CA GLN A 51 5.87 -0.77 -14.68
C GLN A 51 6.24 -0.37 -13.25
N VAL A 52 5.21 -0.28 -12.40
CA VAL A 52 5.34 -0.11 -10.95
C VAL A 52 5.07 -1.43 -10.24
N VAL A 53 5.62 -1.60 -9.04
CA VAL A 53 5.29 -2.77 -8.21
C VAL A 53 4.30 -2.38 -7.13
N GLY A 54 3.12 -2.98 -7.12
CA GLY A 54 2.08 -2.58 -6.20
C GLY A 54 1.11 -3.69 -5.86
N THR A 55 0.32 -3.46 -4.81
CA THR A 55 -0.77 -4.36 -4.45
C THR A 55 -1.81 -3.63 -3.63
N VAL A 56 -3.03 -4.15 -3.69
CA VAL A 56 -4.07 -3.87 -2.72
C VAL A 56 -3.95 -4.90 -1.61
N SER A 57 -3.86 -4.42 -0.37
CA SER A 57 -3.75 -5.24 0.83
C SER A 57 -4.79 -4.82 1.85
N HIS A 58 -5.06 -5.70 2.81
CA HIS A 58 -6.09 -5.49 3.81
C HIS A 58 -5.55 -5.73 5.20
N MET A 59 -5.90 -4.86 6.13
CA MET A 59 -5.54 -4.96 7.54
C MET A 59 -6.79 -4.97 8.40
N GLN A 60 -6.91 -5.92 9.31
CA GLN A 60 -7.97 -5.88 10.30
C GLN A 60 -7.60 -4.91 11.42
N VAL A 61 -8.55 -4.12 11.88
CA VAL A 61 -8.46 -3.31 13.09
C VAL A 61 -9.49 -3.82 14.10
N PRO A 62 -9.16 -4.87 14.88
CA PRO A 62 -10.15 -5.62 15.67
C PRO A 62 -10.90 -4.74 16.69
N ASP A 63 -10.18 -3.85 17.36
CA ASP A 63 -10.74 -2.99 18.41
C ASP A 63 -11.83 -2.04 17.90
N TRP A 64 -11.87 -1.82 16.57
CA TRP A 64 -12.80 -0.92 15.89
C TRP A 64 -13.80 -1.68 15.00
N GLY A 65 -13.70 -3.01 14.94
CA GLY A 65 -14.59 -3.84 14.12
C GLY A 65 -14.52 -3.52 12.63
N MET A 66 -13.41 -2.97 12.14
CA MET A 66 -13.25 -2.49 10.77
C MET A 66 -12.07 -3.15 10.06
N TRP A 67 -12.08 -3.08 8.73
CA TRP A 67 -10.96 -3.42 7.87
C TRP A 67 -10.41 -2.15 7.23
N LEU A 68 -9.11 -2.13 6.96
CA LEU A 68 -8.48 -1.09 6.17
C LEU A 68 -8.01 -1.70 4.85
N ARG A 69 -8.42 -1.11 3.74
CA ARG A 69 -7.87 -1.37 2.41
C ARG A 69 -6.75 -0.39 2.15
N MET A 70 -5.58 -0.92 1.78
CA MET A 70 -4.42 -0.12 1.42
C MET A 70 -4.00 -0.46 -0.01
N GLY A 71 -3.99 0.54 -0.87
CA GLY A 71 -3.40 0.48 -2.19
C GLY A 71 -2.02 1.11 -2.20
N THR A 72 -1.03 0.37 -2.69
CA THR A 72 0.37 0.82 -2.75
C THR A 72 0.98 0.60 -4.11
N ASP A 73 1.78 1.56 -4.56
CA ASP A 73 2.68 1.42 -5.69
C ASP A 73 4.11 1.78 -5.26
N TYR A 74 5.06 0.99 -5.72
CA TYR A 74 6.49 1.12 -5.47
C TYR A 74 7.22 1.45 -6.75
N ASN A 75 8.16 2.38 -6.63
CA ASN A 75 9.05 2.79 -7.70
C ASN A 75 10.44 3.14 -7.12
N GLU A 76 11.45 3.23 -7.98
CA GLU A 76 12.76 3.79 -7.63
C GLU A 76 13.01 5.04 -8.49
N TYR A 77 13.23 6.19 -7.88
CA TYR A 77 13.60 7.45 -8.54
C TYR A 77 15.01 7.82 -8.09
N ASP A 78 15.93 8.05 -9.03
CA ASP A 78 17.34 8.35 -8.74
C ASP A 78 17.98 7.36 -7.73
N ASP A 79 17.69 6.07 -7.90
CA ASP A 79 18.10 4.95 -7.02
C ASP A 79 17.54 5.02 -5.58
N GLU A 80 16.61 5.93 -5.29
CA GLU A 80 15.91 6.02 -4.01
C GLU A 80 14.56 5.28 -4.04
N PRO A 81 14.27 4.39 -3.07
CA PRO A 81 12.99 3.69 -2.98
C PRO A 81 11.85 4.66 -2.63
N VAL A 82 10.80 4.67 -3.44
CA VAL A 82 9.59 5.46 -3.22
C VAL A 82 8.39 4.53 -3.09
N LEU A 83 7.66 4.64 -1.99
CA LEU A 83 6.37 3.99 -1.81
C LEU A 83 5.26 5.05 -1.87
N LEU A 84 4.37 4.93 -2.84
CA LEU A 84 3.14 5.70 -2.93
C LEU A 84 2.00 4.91 -2.28
N ILE A 85 1.37 5.50 -1.26
CA ILE A 85 0.08 5.05 -0.74
C ILE A 85 -0.99 5.85 -1.47
N TYR A 86 -1.52 5.29 -2.55
CA TYR A 86 -2.54 5.96 -3.36
C TYR A 86 -3.95 5.77 -2.78
N GLU A 87 -4.13 4.82 -1.88
CA GLU A 87 -5.43 4.48 -1.31
C GLU A 87 -5.31 3.99 0.13
N LEU A 88 -6.17 4.54 0.99
CA LEU A 88 -6.40 4.04 2.35
C LEU A 88 -7.87 4.26 2.70
N GLU A 89 -8.61 3.17 2.84
CA GLU A 89 -10.06 3.19 3.06
C GLU A 89 -10.49 2.29 4.20
N GLU A 90 -11.46 2.75 4.98
CA GLU A 90 -12.15 1.96 5.98
C GLU A 90 -13.25 1.14 5.29
N LEU A 91 -13.24 -0.17 5.53
CA LEU A 91 -14.18 -1.12 4.96
C LEU A 91 -14.99 -1.80 6.06
N THR A 92 -16.28 -1.97 5.80
CA THR A 92 -17.12 -2.95 6.48
C THR A 92 -16.69 -4.38 6.11
N SER A 93 -17.15 -5.37 6.86
CA SER A 93 -16.88 -6.79 6.54
C SER A 93 -17.34 -7.18 5.12
N GLN A 94 -18.48 -6.65 4.66
CA GLN A 94 -19.00 -6.95 3.33
C GLN A 94 -18.13 -6.34 2.22
N GLU A 95 -17.70 -5.09 2.41
CA GLU A 95 -16.81 -4.40 1.46
C GLU A 95 -15.43 -5.05 1.42
N PHE A 96 -14.94 -5.53 2.57
CA PHE A 96 -13.70 -6.32 2.63
C PHE A 96 -13.79 -7.57 1.76
N GLU A 97 -14.84 -8.37 1.92
CA GLU A 97 -15.00 -9.60 1.12
C GLU A 97 -15.04 -9.31 -0.39
N GLN A 98 -15.73 -8.25 -0.79
CA GLN A 98 -15.77 -7.82 -2.19
C GLN A 98 -14.39 -7.38 -2.69
N SER A 99 -13.70 -6.55 -1.91
CA SER A 99 -12.38 -6.03 -2.28
C SER A 99 -11.33 -7.14 -2.36
N VAL A 100 -11.41 -8.18 -1.52
CA VAL A 100 -10.53 -9.36 -1.61
C VAL A 100 -10.73 -10.10 -2.93
N ARG A 101 -11.99 -10.28 -3.37
CA ARG A 101 -12.29 -10.93 -4.66
C ARG A 101 -11.72 -10.12 -5.83
N GLU A 102 -11.85 -8.80 -5.79
CA GLU A 102 -11.31 -7.91 -6.82
C GLU A 102 -9.78 -7.97 -6.87
N ALA A 103 -9.11 -7.95 -5.72
CA ALA A 103 -7.66 -8.04 -5.64
C ALA A 103 -7.12 -9.38 -6.18
N GLN A 104 -7.89 -10.47 -6.10
CA GLN A 104 -7.50 -11.77 -6.64
C GLN A 104 -7.56 -11.84 -8.18
N ILE A 105 -8.35 -10.98 -8.82
CA ILE A 105 -8.50 -10.94 -10.29
C ILE A 105 -7.25 -10.32 -10.94
N MET A 106 -6.48 -9.49 -10.23
CA MET A 106 -5.18 -8.97 -10.66
C MET A 106 -4.06 -9.56 -9.79
N PRO A 107 -3.66 -10.84 -10.01
CA PRO A 107 -2.66 -11.51 -9.18
C PRO A 107 -1.23 -10.96 -9.38
N GLY A 108 -1.01 -10.15 -10.41
CA GLY A 108 0.26 -9.50 -10.70
C GLY A 108 0.54 -8.36 -9.71
N ARG A 109 1.73 -8.37 -9.11
CA ARG A 109 2.24 -7.22 -8.36
C ARG A 109 2.93 -6.20 -9.26
N ILE A 110 3.13 -6.52 -10.54
CA ILE A 110 3.71 -5.61 -11.53
C ILE A 110 2.55 -5.03 -12.32
N ASN A 111 2.35 -3.72 -12.20
CA ASN A 111 1.22 -3.01 -12.76
C ASN A 111 1.71 -1.92 -13.74
N PRO A 112 0.91 -1.52 -14.73
CA PRO A 112 1.20 -0.29 -15.46
C PRO A 112 1.27 0.88 -14.47
N LYS A 113 2.20 1.81 -14.67
CA LYS A 113 2.28 3.03 -13.85
C LYS A 113 0.95 3.79 -13.91
N ARG A 114 0.44 4.18 -12.75
CA ARG A 114 -0.73 5.07 -12.66
C ARG A 114 -0.35 6.44 -13.27
N GLN A 115 -1.18 6.93 -14.18
CA GLN A 115 -1.02 8.25 -14.82
C GLN A 115 -1.27 9.38 -13.84
#